data_AF-A0A258EWM5-F1
#
_entry.id   AF-A0A258EWM5-F1
#
_cell.length_a   1.000
_cell.length_b   1.000
_cell.length_c   1.000
_cell.angle_alpha   90.00
_cell.angle_beta   90.00
_cell.angle_gamma   90.00
#
_symmetry.space_group_name_H-M   'P 1'
#
loop_
_entity.id
_entity.type
_entity.pdbx_description
1 polymer ?
#
loop_
_entity_poly.entity_id
_entity_poly.type
_entity_poly.pdbx_seq_one_letter_code
_entity_poly.pdbx_strand_id
1 'polypeptide(L)'
;MTEEPLIAEMRLQWWRDVVENASSGAARAHEVAGPLHDLIRSAGLPVDVLDRLVAARRWDIHKEPHTDLAALEAYLDATGAGLMWLAALALGAPATAEEPVRDYGWAAAAANYLRAVPDLAARGRHPLPDGVTPQDLARIGLDRLASAHRRRRAVPKAVAPALLTGWQTQGLLRQVLGGAVTPALPEVGKRWRLLWQAFTGRW
;
A
#
# COMPACT_ATOMS: atom_id res chain seq x y z
N MET A 1 -5.44 16.44 -5.36
CA MET A 1 -6.86 16.05 -5.39
C MET A 1 -7.66 17.31 -5.65
N THR A 2 -8.77 17.19 -6.38
CA THR A 2 -9.75 18.29 -6.50
C THR A 2 -10.17 18.74 -5.11
N GLU A 3 -10.27 20.06 -4.89
CA GLU A 3 -10.70 20.62 -3.60
C GLU A 3 -12.20 20.45 -3.35
N GLU A 4 -12.95 20.00 -4.36
CA GLU A 4 -14.38 19.74 -4.29
C GLU A 4 -14.65 18.29 -3.85
N PRO A 5 -15.14 18.04 -2.62
CA PRO A 5 -15.35 16.69 -2.09
C PRO A 5 -16.29 15.86 -2.95
N LEU A 6 -17.37 16.47 -3.46
CA LEU A 6 -18.37 15.81 -4.30
C LEU A 6 -17.75 15.22 -5.58
N ILE A 7 -16.88 15.98 -6.25
CA ILE A 7 -16.20 15.51 -7.48
C ILE A 7 -15.26 14.33 -7.15
N ALA A 8 -14.57 14.39 -6.01
CA ALA A 8 -13.71 13.30 -5.57
C ALA A 8 -14.51 12.03 -5.25
N GLU A 9 -15.66 12.15 -4.58
CA GLU A 9 -16.56 11.03 -4.30
C GLU A 9 -17.11 10.40 -5.58
N MET A 10 -17.58 11.21 -6.55
CA MET A 10 -18.04 10.71 -7.84
C MET A 10 -16.96 9.92 -8.58
N ARG A 11 -15.70 10.39 -8.52
CA ARG A 11 -14.58 9.69 -9.16
C ARG A 11 -14.26 8.36 -8.48
N LEU A 12 -14.31 8.30 -7.15
CA LEU A 12 -14.12 7.04 -6.44
C LEU A 12 -15.26 6.07 -6.74
N GLN A 13 -16.51 6.54 -6.76
CA GLN A 13 -17.64 5.69 -7.11
C GLN A 13 -17.49 5.12 -8.52
N TRP A 14 -17.11 5.94 -9.50
CA TRP A 14 -16.84 5.46 -10.85
C TRP A 14 -15.77 4.36 -10.88
N TRP A 15 -14.70 4.47 -10.08
CA TRP A 15 -13.69 3.41 -9.98
C TRP A 15 -14.22 2.13 -9.34
N ARG A 16 -15.13 2.22 -8.35
CA ARG A 16 -15.80 1.04 -7.79
C ARG A 16 -16.65 0.36 -8.85
N ASP A 17 -17.44 1.12 -9.59
CA ASP A 17 -18.26 0.61 -10.69
C ASP A 17 -17.40 -0.06 -11.76
N VAL A 18 -16.25 0.54 -12.11
CA VAL A 18 -15.27 -0.07 -13.03
C VAL A 18 -14.80 -1.42 -12.52
N VAL A 19 -14.40 -1.53 -11.26
CA VAL A 19 -13.90 -2.79 -10.68
C VAL A 19 -14.99 -3.85 -10.59
N GLU A 20 -16.20 -3.47 -10.16
CA GLU A 20 -17.36 -4.36 -10.08
C GLU A 20 -17.73 -4.93 -11.46
N ASN A 21 -17.62 -4.11 -12.50
CA ASN A 21 -17.94 -4.47 -13.88
C ASN A 21 -16.76 -5.11 -14.65
N ALA A 22 -15.72 -5.58 -13.97
CA ALA A 22 -14.54 -6.16 -14.64
C ALA A 22 -14.85 -7.39 -15.52
N SER A 23 -15.96 -8.08 -15.28
CA SER A 23 -16.42 -9.21 -16.09
C SER A 23 -17.26 -8.82 -17.31
N SER A 24 -17.83 -7.61 -17.35
CA SER A 24 -18.82 -7.22 -18.36
C SER A 24 -18.20 -6.63 -19.64
N GLY A 25 -16.91 -6.28 -19.63
CA GLY A 25 -16.20 -5.65 -20.76
C GLY A 25 -16.61 -4.19 -21.02
N ALA A 26 -17.40 -3.58 -20.13
CA ALA A 26 -17.94 -2.23 -20.28
C ALA A 26 -16.87 -1.13 -20.42
N ALA A 27 -15.64 -1.37 -19.95
CA ALA A 27 -14.57 -0.38 -19.98
C ALA A 27 -13.53 -0.60 -21.10
N ARG A 28 -13.80 -1.47 -22.09
CA ARG A 28 -12.79 -1.89 -23.10
C ARG A 28 -12.17 -0.74 -23.89
N ALA A 29 -12.91 0.34 -24.15
CA ALA A 29 -12.41 1.51 -24.89
C ALA A 29 -11.62 2.52 -24.01
N HIS A 30 -11.58 2.33 -22.69
CA HIS A 30 -10.92 3.24 -21.78
C HIS A 30 -9.45 2.84 -21.56
N GLU A 31 -8.52 3.78 -21.73
CA GLU A 31 -7.07 3.53 -21.76
C GLU A 31 -6.50 2.87 -20.49
N VAL A 32 -7.06 3.16 -19.31
CA VAL A 32 -6.68 2.52 -18.04
C VAL A 32 -7.64 1.40 -17.61
N ALA A 33 -8.95 1.65 -17.62
CA ALA A 33 -9.93 0.70 -17.12
C ALA A 33 -10.06 -0.57 -17.99
N GLY A 34 -9.86 -0.46 -19.31
CA GLY A 34 -9.84 -1.62 -20.22
C GLY A 34 -8.70 -2.60 -19.88
N PRO A 35 -7.43 -2.15 -19.86
CA PRO A 35 -6.31 -2.99 -19.43
C PRO A 35 -6.45 -3.51 -17.99
N LEU A 36 -7.04 -2.75 -17.08
CA LEU A 36 -7.33 -3.23 -15.72
C LEU A 36 -8.34 -4.39 -15.72
N HIS A 37 -9.42 -4.30 -16.52
CA HIS A 37 -10.37 -5.41 -16.69
C HIS A 37 -9.67 -6.67 -17.23
N ASP A 38 -8.81 -6.50 -18.23
CA ASP A 38 -8.03 -7.60 -18.80
C ASP A 38 -7.11 -8.25 -17.76
N LEU A 39 -6.46 -7.45 -16.92
CA LEU A 39 -5.62 -7.94 -15.83
C LEU A 39 -6.44 -8.69 -14.77
N ILE A 40 -7.57 -8.13 -14.34
CA ILE A 40 -8.46 -8.76 -13.35
C ILE A 40 -8.90 -10.14 -13.84
N ARG A 41 -9.31 -10.24 -15.12
CA ARG A 41 -9.76 -11.51 -15.71
C ARG A 41 -8.64 -12.50 -15.92
N SER A 42 -7.52 -12.07 -16.52
CA SER A 42 -6.42 -12.97 -16.89
C SER A 42 -5.64 -13.48 -15.68
N ALA A 43 -5.46 -12.66 -14.64
CA ALA A 43 -4.77 -13.03 -13.42
C ALA A 43 -5.71 -13.48 -12.28
N GLY A 44 -7.04 -13.49 -12.50
CA GLY A 44 -8.02 -13.87 -11.49
C GLY A 44 -7.97 -13.00 -10.24
N LEU A 45 -7.79 -11.70 -10.40
CA LEU A 45 -7.62 -10.80 -9.25
C LEU A 45 -8.93 -10.67 -8.45
N PRO A 46 -8.86 -10.73 -7.10
CA PRO A 46 -10.04 -10.59 -6.25
C PRO A 46 -10.60 -9.18 -6.32
N VAL A 47 -11.80 -9.06 -6.90
CA VAL A 47 -12.56 -7.81 -7.05
C VAL A 47 -12.80 -7.11 -5.71
N ASP A 48 -13.02 -7.87 -4.64
CA ASP A 48 -13.25 -7.33 -3.30
C ASP A 48 -12.02 -6.61 -2.72
N VAL A 49 -10.80 -7.02 -3.09
CA VAL A 49 -9.57 -6.37 -2.63
C VAL A 49 -9.38 -5.03 -3.34
N LEU A 50 -9.69 -4.98 -4.64
CA LEU A 50 -9.70 -3.75 -5.43
C LEU A 50 -10.78 -2.77 -4.94
N ASP A 51 -12.00 -3.26 -4.69
CA ASP A 51 -13.09 -2.44 -4.17
C ASP A 51 -12.75 -1.85 -2.79
N ARG A 52 -12.24 -2.66 -1.86
CA ARG A 52 -11.79 -2.19 -0.54
C ARG A 52 -10.71 -1.12 -0.64
N LEU A 53 -9.76 -1.27 -1.58
CA LEU A 53 -8.74 -0.26 -1.83
C LEU A 53 -9.38 1.07 -2.26
N VAL A 54 -10.29 1.05 -3.23
CA VAL A 54 -10.95 2.27 -3.72
C VAL A 54 -11.83 2.89 -2.63
N ALA A 55 -12.59 2.07 -1.89
CA ALA A 55 -13.43 2.53 -0.79
C ALA A 55 -12.62 3.20 0.33
N ALA A 56 -11.46 2.64 0.70
CA ALA A 56 -10.58 3.21 1.71
C ALA A 56 -10.06 4.62 1.34
N ARG A 57 -9.92 4.92 0.04
CA ARG A 57 -9.50 6.24 -0.46
C ARG A 57 -10.52 7.35 -0.21
N ARG A 58 -11.75 7.03 0.19
CA ARG A 58 -12.72 8.04 0.62
C ARG A 58 -12.22 8.85 1.81
N TRP A 59 -11.42 8.25 2.70
CA TRP A 59 -10.77 8.99 3.80
C TRP A 59 -9.87 10.12 3.28
N ASP A 60 -9.25 9.97 2.11
CA ASP A 60 -8.36 10.99 1.53
C ASP A 60 -9.11 12.28 1.14
N ILE A 61 -10.44 12.24 1.05
CA ILE A 61 -11.30 13.39 0.70
C ILE A 61 -11.46 14.35 1.88
N HIS A 62 -11.37 13.83 3.10
CA HIS A 62 -11.71 14.51 4.34
C HIS A 62 -10.45 14.89 5.14
N LYS A 63 -10.57 15.86 6.06
CA LYS A 63 -9.43 16.38 6.85
C LYS A 63 -9.33 15.75 8.24
N GLU A 64 -10.42 15.14 8.67
CA GLU A 64 -10.63 14.47 9.93
C GLU A 64 -9.67 13.28 10.09
N PRO A 65 -9.22 13.00 11.33
CA PRO A 65 -8.39 11.85 11.59
C PRO A 65 -9.13 10.54 11.34
N HIS A 66 -8.35 9.47 11.18
CA HIS A 66 -8.90 8.13 11.36
C HIS A 66 -9.51 8.01 12.76
N THR A 67 -10.66 7.33 12.86
CA THR A 67 -11.43 7.23 14.11
C THR A 67 -10.61 6.67 15.26
N ASP A 68 -9.78 5.66 14.99
CA ASP A 68 -8.88 5.02 15.94
C ASP A 68 -7.71 4.35 15.19
N LEU A 69 -6.83 3.69 15.96
CA LEU A 69 -5.71 2.92 15.40
C LEU A 69 -6.20 1.83 14.44
N ALA A 70 -7.29 1.11 14.77
CA ALA A 70 -7.80 0.01 13.95
C ALA A 70 -8.27 0.50 12.57
N ALA A 71 -8.91 1.67 12.51
CA ALA A 71 -9.31 2.31 11.26
C ALA A 71 -8.09 2.71 10.40
N LEU A 72 -7.01 3.20 11.02
CA LEU A 72 -5.75 3.48 10.32
C LEU A 72 -5.10 2.18 9.83
N GLU A 73 -5.06 1.12 10.65
CA GLU A 73 -4.52 -0.18 10.24
C GLU A 73 -5.29 -0.77 9.06
N ALA A 74 -6.62 -0.67 9.06
CA ALA A 74 -7.49 -1.11 7.97
C ALA A 74 -7.27 -0.30 6.69
N TYR A 75 -7.05 1.02 6.80
CA TYR A 75 -6.69 1.86 5.67
C TYR A 75 -5.36 1.45 5.04
N LEU A 76 -4.33 1.21 5.86
CA LEU A 76 -3.01 0.75 5.39
C LEU A 76 -3.05 -0.67 4.81
N ASP A 77 -3.90 -1.54 5.37
CA ASP A 77 -4.15 -2.86 4.80
C ASP A 77 -4.78 -2.75 3.41
N ALA A 78 -5.88 -2.01 3.27
CA ALA A 78 -6.58 -1.87 1.99
C ALA A 78 -5.71 -1.16 0.93
N THR A 79 -5.07 -0.06 1.28
CA THR A 79 -4.35 0.79 0.31
C THR A 79 -2.89 0.38 0.06
N GLY A 80 -2.34 -0.46 0.93
CA GLY A 80 -0.96 -0.91 0.91
C GLY A 80 -0.81 -2.41 0.73
N ALA A 81 -1.22 -3.16 1.75
CA ALA A 81 -1.11 -4.63 1.77
C ALA A 81 -1.91 -5.28 0.65
N GLY A 82 -3.18 -4.89 0.48
CA GLY A 82 -4.07 -5.34 -0.59
C GLY A 82 -3.53 -5.00 -1.97
N LEU A 83 -3.02 -3.78 -2.17
CA LEU A 83 -2.40 -3.38 -3.44
C LEU A 83 -1.18 -4.24 -3.78
N MET A 84 -0.30 -4.47 -2.80
CA MET A 84 0.89 -5.30 -3.02
C MET A 84 0.52 -6.77 -3.26
N TRP A 85 -0.53 -7.25 -2.60
CA TRP A 85 -1.07 -8.59 -2.84
C TRP A 85 -1.64 -8.74 -4.26
N LEU A 86 -2.41 -7.76 -4.74
CA LEU A 86 -2.90 -7.73 -6.13
C LEU A 86 -1.75 -7.76 -7.14
N ALA A 87 -0.69 -6.98 -6.89
CA ALA A 87 0.51 -7.00 -7.73
C ALA A 87 1.23 -8.37 -7.68
N ALA A 88 1.27 -9.03 -6.53
CA ALA A 88 1.84 -10.35 -6.39
C ALA A 88 1.02 -11.43 -7.12
N LEU A 89 -0.31 -11.38 -7.02
CA LEU A 89 -1.22 -12.26 -7.76
C LEU A 89 -1.08 -12.09 -9.28
N ALA A 90 -0.94 -10.84 -9.76
CA ALA A 90 -0.66 -10.55 -11.16
C ALA A 90 0.65 -11.19 -11.68
N LEU A 91 1.59 -11.50 -10.78
CA LEU A 91 2.85 -12.20 -11.06
C LEU A 91 2.79 -13.71 -10.75
N GLY A 92 1.60 -14.26 -10.48
CA GLY A 92 1.39 -15.69 -10.24
C GLY A 92 1.72 -16.15 -8.81
N ALA A 93 1.55 -15.27 -7.80
CA ALA A 93 1.78 -15.66 -6.42
C ALA A 93 0.80 -16.77 -5.96
N PRO A 94 1.29 -17.83 -5.28
CA PRO A 94 0.42 -18.84 -4.67
C PRO A 94 -0.24 -18.29 -3.41
N ALA A 95 -1.35 -18.90 -2.97
CA ALA A 95 -2.05 -18.51 -1.74
C ALA A 95 -1.13 -18.52 -0.49
N THR A 96 -0.12 -19.40 -0.44
CA THR A 96 0.86 -19.44 0.65
C THR A 96 1.70 -18.16 0.77
N ALA A 97 1.77 -17.35 -0.27
CA ALA A 97 2.49 -16.08 -0.28
C ALA A 97 1.66 -14.90 0.27
N GLU A 98 0.34 -15.06 0.45
CA GLU A 98 -0.54 -13.94 0.78
C GLU A 98 -0.13 -13.25 2.08
N GLU A 99 -0.02 -14.01 3.17
CA GLU A 99 0.29 -13.48 4.49
C GLU A 99 1.64 -12.71 4.53
N PRO A 100 2.79 -13.27 4.08
CA PRO A 100 4.04 -12.52 4.05
C PRO A 100 4.03 -11.32 3.09
N VAL A 101 3.34 -11.40 1.95
CA VAL A 101 3.22 -10.26 1.02
C VAL A 101 2.40 -9.14 1.63
N ARG A 102 1.27 -9.45 2.27
CA ARG A 102 0.43 -8.47 2.95
C ARG A 102 1.15 -7.81 4.12
N ASP A 103 1.84 -8.58 4.94
CA ASP A 103 2.61 -8.01 6.06
C ASP A 103 3.72 -7.06 5.60
N TYR A 104 4.43 -7.42 4.52
CA TYR A 104 5.43 -6.56 3.92
C TYR A 104 4.80 -5.30 3.29
N GLY A 105 3.70 -5.46 2.56
CA GLY A 105 2.95 -4.36 1.95
C GLY A 105 2.36 -3.39 2.99
N TRP A 106 1.86 -3.91 4.10
CA TRP A 106 1.39 -3.12 5.23
C TRP A 106 2.52 -2.29 5.83
N ALA A 107 3.67 -2.92 6.11
CA ALA A 107 4.84 -2.24 6.63
C ALA A 107 5.35 -1.13 5.68
N ALA A 108 5.35 -1.39 4.38
CA ALA A 108 5.73 -0.42 3.36
C ALA A 108 4.75 0.76 3.30
N ALA A 109 3.45 0.50 3.42
CA ALA A 109 2.44 1.54 3.50
C ALA A 109 2.60 2.38 4.77
N ALA A 110 2.83 1.77 5.93
CA ALA A 110 3.12 2.49 7.17
C ALA A 110 4.35 3.40 7.02
N ALA A 111 5.44 2.93 6.42
CA ALA A 111 6.64 3.72 6.19
C ALA A 111 6.37 4.94 5.29
N ASN A 112 5.62 4.75 4.21
CA ASN A 112 5.25 5.83 3.28
C ASN A 112 4.24 6.81 3.91
N TYR A 113 3.31 6.30 4.72
CA TYR A 113 2.35 7.11 5.47
C TYR A 113 3.06 8.02 6.45
N LEU A 114 3.98 7.48 7.25
CA LEU A 114 4.79 8.24 8.22
C LEU A 114 5.66 9.31 7.54
N ARG A 115 6.16 9.05 6.33
CA ARG A 115 6.85 10.07 5.51
C ARG A 115 5.92 11.20 5.08
N ALA A 116 4.64 10.91 4.85
CA ALA A 116 3.66 11.89 4.42
C ALA A 116 3.07 12.70 5.60
N VAL A 117 3.10 12.16 6.82
CA VAL A 117 2.51 12.80 8.03
C VAL A 117 2.87 14.28 8.17
N PRO A 118 4.14 14.72 8.06
CA PRO A 118 4.47 16.15 8.21
C PRO A 118 3.85 17.05 7.13
N ASP A 119 3.83 16.59 5.87
CA ASP A 119 3.22 17.34 4.77
C ASP A 119 1.68 17.35 4.88
N LEU A 120 1.07 16.24 5.29
CA LEU A 120 -0.37 16.17 5.55
C LEU A 120 -0.77 17.12 6.69
N ALA A 121 0.01 17.15 7.77
CA ALA A 121 -0.20 18.08 8.88
C ALA A 121 -0.03 19.55 8.46
N ALA A 122 0.98 19.86 7.65
CA ALA A 122 1.20 21.20 7.12
C ALA A 122 0.03 21.69 6.23
N ARG A 123 -0.72 20.77 5.62
CA ARG A 123 -1.93 21.05 4.84
C ARG A 123 -3.21 21.06 5.69
N GLY A 124 -3.10 21.02 7.02
CA GLY A 124 -4.22 21.04 7.95
C GLY A 124 -5.01 19.74 8.01
N ARG A 125 -4.38 18.59 7.71
CA ARG A 125 -4.96 17.25 7.97
C ARG A 125 -4.44 16.70 9.29
N HIS A 126 -5.20 15.78 9.87
CA HIS A 126 -4.83 15.07 11.10
C HIS A 126 -4.60 13.58 10.79
N PRO A 127 -3.44 13.17 10.25
CA PRO A 127 -3.26 11.81 9.74
C PRO A 127 -3.24 10.74 10.83
N LEU A 128 -2.79 11.06 12.04
CA LEU A 128 -2.75 10.09 13.14
C LEU A 128 -4.00 10.23 14.02
N PRO A 129 -4.63 9.11 14.44
CA PRO A 129 -5.66 9.13 15.47
C PRO A 129 -5.15 9.72 16.79
N ASP A 130 -6.07 10.24 17.60
CA ASP A 130 -5.73 10.75 18.92
C ASP A 130 -5.07 9.67 19.79
N GLY A 131 -3.96 10.04 20.44
CA GLY A 131 -3.18 9.12 21.28
C GLY A 131 -2.27 8.14 20.54
N VAL A 132 -2.28 8.12 19.20
CA VAL A 132 -1.37 7.29 18.39
C VAL A 132 -0.15 8.10 17.97
N THR A 133 1.04 7.65 18.36
CA THR A 133 2.30 8.30 17.95
C THR A 133 2.85 7.73 16.64
N PRO A 134 3.68 8.49 15.89
CA PRO A 134 4.45 7.95 14.78
C PRO A 134 5.26 6.69 15.14
N GLN A 135 5.80 6.64 16.36
CA GLN A 135 6.60 5.54 16.89
C GLN A 135 5.78 4.28 17.11
N ASP A 136 4.52 4.41 17.56
CA ASP A 136 3.61 3.27 17.71
C ASP A 136 3.35 2.61 16.37
N LEU A 137 3.01 3.40 15.34
CA LEU A 137 2.79 2.89 14.00
C LEU A 137 4.09 2.29 13.40
N ALA A 138 5.24 2.93 13.66
CA ALA A 138 6.52 2.44 13.19
C ALA A 138 6.88 1.07 13.78
N ARG A 139 6.57 0.85 15.07
CA ARG A 139 6.77 -0.42 15.77
C ARG A 139 5.91 -1.54 15.20
N ILE A 140 4.62 -1.29 14.98
CA ILE A 140 3.72 -2.25 14.31
C ILE A 140 4.26 -2.60 12.92
N GLY A 141 4.72 -1.61 12.16
CA GLY A 141 5.31 -1.82 10.83
C GLY A 141 6.57 -2.69 10.87
N LEU A 142 7.44 -2.49 11.86
CA LEU A 142 8.65 -3.31 12.03
C LEU A 142 8.31 -4.75 12.43
N ASP A 143 7.29 -4.96 13.26
CA ASP A 143 6.85 -6.28 13.68
C ASP A 143 6.26 -7.07 12.50
N ARG A 144 5.40 -6.44 11.68
CA ARG A 144 4.87 -7.05 10.45
C ARG A 144 5.99 -7.33 9.45
N LEU A 145 6.92 -6.40 9.25
CA LEU A 145 8.08 -6.60 8.38
C LEU A 145 8.93 -7.79 8.83
N ALA A 146 9.21 -7.91 10.13
CA ALA A 146 9.94 -9.05 10.68
C ALA A 146 9.18 -10.36 10.45
N SER A 147 7.85 -10.34 10.59
CA SER A 147 6.99 -11.49 10.32
C SER A 147 7.02 -11.91 8.85
N ALA A 148 6.99 -10.95 7.92
CA ALA A 148 7.12 -11.20 6.50
C ALA A 148 8.48 -11.84 6.16
N HIS A 149 9.59 -11.30 6.70
CA HIS A 149 10.93 -11.85 6.48
C HIS A 149 11.08 -13.30 7.00
N ARG A 150 10.47 -13.65 8.13
CA ARG A 150 10.48 -15.03 8.66
C ARG A 150 9.82 -16.03 7.68
N ARG A 151 8.80 -15.59 6.95
CA ARG A 151 8.02 -16.41 6.00
C ARG A 151 8.40 -16.19 4.54
N ARG A 152 9.51 -15.48 4.27
CA ARG A 152 9.96 -15.15 2.90
C ARG A 152 10.04 -16.33 1.93
N ARG A 153 10.28 -17.54 2.45
CA ARG A 153 10.38 -18.77 1.62
C ARG A 153 9.04 -19.16 0.97
N ALA A 154 7.93 -18.69 1.51
CA ALA A 154 6.60 -18.89 0.92
C ALA A 154 6.33 -17.97 -0.29
N VAL A 155 7.18 -16.95 -0.52
CA VAL A 155 7.06 -16.03 -1.65
C VAL A 155 8.04 -16.46 -2.77
N PRO A 156 7.54 -16.91 -3.93
CA PRO A 156 8.40 -17.29 -5.05
C PRO A 156 9.22 -16.12 -5.57
N LYS A 157 10.43 -16.40 -6.09
CA LYS A 157 11.30 -15.36 -6.68
C LYS A 157 10.64 -14.62 -7.85
N ALA A 158 9.77 -15.28 -8.61
CA ALA A 158 9.03 -14.67 -9.71
C ALA A 158 8.13 -13.50 -9.25
N VAL A 159 7.72 -13.50 -7.98
CA VAL A 159 6.85 -12.49 -7.37
C VAL A 159 7.66 -11.29 -6.84
N ALA A 160 8.97 -11.45 -6.64
CA ALA A 160 9.84 -10.42 -6.04
C ALA A 160 9.70 -9.00 -6.63
N PRO A 161 9.46 -8.81 -7.95
CA PRO A 161 9.22 -7.47 -8.51
C PRO A 161 8.08 -6.69 -7.83
N ALA A 162 7.01 -7.36 -7.38
CA ALA A 162 5.90 -6.70 -6.67
C ALA A 162 6.33 -6.09 -5.32
N LEU A 163 7.40 -6.62 -4.71
CA LEU A 163 7.88 -6.22 -3.39
C LEU A 163 9.01 -5.17 -3.45
N LEU A 164 9.52 -4.86 -4.64
CA LEU A 164 10.60 -3.89 -4.81
C LEU A 164 10.24 -2.49 -4.33
N THR A 165 8.96 -2.14 -4.25
CA THR A 165 8.50 -0.83 -3.76
C THR A 165 8.73 -0.63 -2.26
N GLY A 166 8.86 -1.73 -1.48
CA GLY A 166 9.11 -1.69 -0.04
C GLY A 166 10.58 -1.64 0.37
N TRP A 167 11.52 -1.49 -0.57
CA TRP A 167 12.95 -1.62 -0.29
C TRP A 167 13.51 -0.64 0.77
N GLN A 168 12.82 0.49 1.00
CA GLN A 168 13.18 1.49 2.01
C GLN A 168 12.56 1.25 3.38
N THR A 169 11.56 0.37 3.46
CA THR A 169 10.64 0.25 4.59
C THR A 169 11.35 0.15 5.92
N GLN A 170 12.27 -0.81 6.07
CA GLN A 170 12.98 -1.02 7.33
C GLN A 170 13.76 0.21 7.80
N GLY A 171 14.42 0.90 6.87
CA GLY A 171 15.25 2.05 7.19
C GLY A 171 14.41 3.24 7.65
N LEU A 172 13.31 3.50 6.95
CA LEU A 172 12.38 4.58 7.27
C LEU A 172 11.71 4.35 8.62
N LEU A 173 11.16 3.15 8.85
CA LEU A 173 10.50 2.82 10.12
C LEU A 173 11.46 2.93 11.31
N ARG A 174 12.73 2.50 11.16
CA ARG A 174 13.74 2.66 12.22
C ARG A 174 14.09 4.12 12.52
N GLN A 175 14.15 4.98 11.51
CA GLN A 175 14.37 6.41 11.72
C GLN A 175 13.21 7.02 12.51
N VAL A 176 11.97 6.70 12.14
CA VAL A 176 10.77 7.19 12.88
C VAL A 176 10.78 6.66 14.31
N LEU A 177 11.08 5.38 14.52
CA LEU A 177 11.20 4.80 15.85
C LEU A 177 12.27 5.51 16.69
N GLY A 178 13.35 5.97 16.07
CA GLY A 178 14.38 6.81 16.68
C GLY A 178 14.03 8.29 16.83
N GLY A 179 12.80 8.71 16.50
CA GLY A 179 12.31 10.08 16.66
C GLY A 179 12.46 10.99 15.42
N ALA A 180 12.84 10.45 14.26
CA ALA A 180 12.92 11.26 13.05
C ALA A 180 11.51 11.67 12.56
N VAL A 181 11.29 12.98 12.43
CA VAL A 181 10.04 13.55 11.93
C VAL A 181 9.94 13.44 10.39
N THR A 182 11.06 13.60 9.70
CA THR A 182 11.16 13.54 8.23
C THR A 182 12.15 12.45 7.79
N PRO A 183 11.76 11.17 7.89
CA PRO A 183 12.68 10.07 7.59
C PRO A 183 13.05 10.07 6.10
N ALA A 184 14.35 10.08 5.83
CA ALA A 184 14.93 10.05 4.49
C ALA A 184 16.19 9.20 4.48
N LEU A 185 16.33 8.36 3.45
CA LEU A 185 17.56 7.60 3.22
C LEU A 185 18.52 8.40 2.31
N PRO A 186 19.86 8.29 2.46
CA PRO A 186 20.83 8.91 1.55
C PRO A 186 20.77 8.32 0.12
N GLU A 187 20.83 9.16 -0.92
CA GLU A 187 20.66 8.79 -2.36
C GLU A 187 21.56 7.66 -2.86
N VAL A 188 22.84 7.63 -2.48
CA VAL A 188 23.79 6.59 -2.92
C VAL A 188 23.45 5.22 -2.34
N GLY A 189 23.04 5.18 -1.07
CA GLY A 189 22.55 3.96 -0.43
C GLY A 189 21.24 3.45 -1.03
N LYS A 190 20.47 4.33 -1.68
CA LYS A 190 19.19 3.97 -2.30
C LYS A 190 19.36 3.05 -3.50
N ARG A 191 20.19 3.48 -4.44
CA ARG A 191 20.41 2.80 -5.72
C ARG A 191 21.03 1.42 -5.51
N TRP A 192 22.00 1.32 -4.58
CA TRP A 192 22.69 0.06 -4.32
C TRP A 192 21.82 -1.01 -3.67
N ARG A 193 20.96 -0.63 -2.72
CA ARG A 193 20.00 -1.56 -2.10
C ARG A 193 18.93 -2.02 -3.09
N LEU A 194 18.36 -1.11 -3.86
CA LEU A 194 17.35 -1.48 -4.86
C LEU A 194 17.95 -2.44 -5.91
N LEU A 195 19.16 -2.14 -6.40
CA LEU A 195 19.87 -3.05 -7.32
C LEU A 195 20.10 -4.41 -6.66
N TRP A 196 20.63 -4.45 -5.43
CA TRP A 196 20.85 -5.71 -4.72
C TRP A 196 19.57 -6.52 -4.53
N GLN A 197 18.45 -5.90 -4.19
CA GLN A 197 17.18 -6.59 -4.02
C GLN A 197 16.62 -7.09 -5.36
N ALA A 198 16.74 -6.29 -6.43
CA ALA A 198 16.36 -6.71 -7.78
C ALA A 198 17.18 -7.92 -8.26
N PHE A 199 18.50 -7.93 -7.99
CA PHE A 199 19.38 -9.05 -8.36
C PHE A 199 19.20 -10.29 -7.49
N THR A 200 18.96 -10.14 -6.19
CA THR A 200 18.89 -11.28 -5.26
C THR A 200 17.47 -11.84 -5.07
N GLY A 201 16.44 -11.07 -5.47
CA GLY A 201 15.05 -11.35 -5.13
C GLY A 201 14.76 -11.30 -3.63
N ARG A 202 15.71 -10.80 -2.83
CA ARG A 202 15.53 -10.62 -1.39
C ARG A 202 14.89 -9.26 -1.16
N TRP A 203 13.73 -9.27 -0.56
CA TRP A 203 13.02 -8.11 -0.06
C TRP A 203 13.16 -8.06 1.46
#